data_AF-A0A5K1JV76-F1
#
_entry.id   AF-A0A5K1JV76-F1
#
_cell.length_a   1.000
_cell.length_b   1.000
_cell.length_c   1.000
_cell.angle_alpha   90.00
_cell.angle_beta   90.00
_cell.angle_gamma   90.00
#
_symmetry.space_group_name_H-M   'P 1'
#
loop_
_entity.id
_entity.type
_entity.pdbx_description
1 polymer ?
#
loop_
_entity_poly.entity_id
_entity_poly.type
_entity_poly.pdbx_seq_one_letter_code
_entity_poly.pdbx_strand_id
1 'polypeptide(L)' 'MSPKTRLILVVLNLIIPDFGSGKVISNGLPGHGGLWPQYVAPQAGDSRSPCPGLNTLANH' A
#
# COMPACT_ATOMS: atom_id res chain seq x y z
N MET A 1 4.71 15.70 -17.51
CA MET A 1 5.80 15.70 -16.52
C MET A 1 7.07 16.27 -17.15
N SER A 2 7.67 17.32 -16.56
CA SER A 2 8.85 17.98 -17.14
C SER A 2 10.12 17.11 -17.03
N PRO A 3 11.15 17.32 -17.90
CA PRO A 3 12.43 16.62 -17.78
C PRO A 3 13.13 16.85 -16.44
N LYS A 4 13.01 18.06 -15.87
CA LYS A 4 13.58 18.41 -14.57
C LYS A 4 12.97 17.59 -13.44
N THR A 5 11.66 17.39 -13.47
CA THR A 5 10.94 16.57 -12.49
C THR A 5 11.42 15.12 -12.50
N ARG A 6 11.71 14.55 -13.67
CA ARG A 6 12.23 13.17 -13.78
C ARG A 6 13.61 13.03 -13.15
N LEU A 7 14.51 13.97 -13.43
CA LEU A 7 15.88 13.93 -12.89
C LEU A 7 15.87 13.99 -11.36
N ILE A 8 15.03 14.85 -10.78
CA ILE A 8 14.86 14.96 -9.32
C ILE A 8 14.40 13.61 -8.74
N LEU A 9 13.38 12.98 -9.32
CA LEU A 9 12.89 11.68 -8.84
C LEU A 9 13.94 10.57 -8.93
N VAL A 10 14.76 10.55 -9.98
CA VAL A 10 15.87 9.58 -10.10
C VAL A 10 16.89 9.76 -8.99
N VAL A 11 17.31 11.00 -8.72
CA VAL A 11 18.27 11.28 -7.63
C VAL A 11 17.67 10.89 -6.28
N LEU A 12 16.41 11.22 -6.03
CA LEU A 12 15.72 10.85 -4.79
C LEU A 12 15.62 9.33 -4.62
N ASN A 13 15.24 8.58 -5.65
CA ASN A 13 15.17 7.11 -5.58
C ASN A 13 16.54 6.46 -5.35
N LEU A 14 17.65 7.09 -5.75
CA LEU A 14 19.00 6.56 -5.52
C LEU A 14 19.48 6.76 -4.07
N ILE A 15 19.03 7.81 -3.39
CA ILE A 15 19.52 8.18 -2.05
C ILE A 15 18.58 7.79 -0.91
N ILE A 16 17.27 7.67 -1.19
CA ILE A 16 16.28 7.34 -0.17
C ILE A 16 16.40 5.84 0.14
N PRO A 17 16.65 5.45 1.40
CA PRO A 17 16.72 4.05 1.78
C PRO A 17 15.35 3.38 1.65
N ASP A 18 15.36 2.09 1.28
CA ASP A 18 14.14 1.29 1.24
C ASP A 18 13.49 1.21 2.63
N PHE A 19 12.16 1.23 2.66
CA PHE A 19 11.43 0.95 3.89
C PHE A 19 11.68 -0.50 4.33
N GLY A 20 12.09 -0.66 5.59
CA GLY A 20 12.16 -1.99 6.19
C GLY A 20 10.78 -2.67 6.18
N SER A 21 10.77 -4.00 6.11
CA SER A 21 9.54 -4.79 6.16
C SER A 21 8.66 -4.39 7.35
N GLY A 22 7.36 -4.20 7.10
CA GLY A 22 6.39 -3.80 8.12
C GLY A 22 6.39 -2.30 8.48
N LYS A 23 7.30 -1.49 7.93
CA LYS A 23 7.38 -0.03 8.20
C LYS A 23 6.77 0.85 7.11
N VAL A 24 6.16 0.25 6.09
CA VAL A 24 5.49 0.97 4.98
C VAL A 24 4.26 1.72 5.48
N ILE A 25 3.52 1.13 6.42
CA ILE A 25 2.32 1.69 7.02
C ILE A 25 2.70 2.29 8.38
N SER A 26 2.24 3.51 8.69
CA SER A 26 2.54 4.19 9.96
C SER A 26 1.98 3.44 11.17
N ASN A 27 2.62 3.59 12.32
CA ASN A 27 2.15 3.03 13.59
C ASN A 27 0.70 3.45 13.87
N GLY A 28 -0.13 2.49 14.29
CA GLY A 28 -1.54 2.72 14.64
C GLY A 28 -2.51 2.68 13.46
N LEU A 29 -2.02 2.53 12.22
CA LEU A 29 -2.88 2.33 11.05
C LEU A 29 -3.04 0.84 10.70
N PRO A 30 -4.20 0.42 10.17
CA PRO A 30 -4.43 -0.94 9.67
C PRO A 30 -3.33 -1.39 8.70
N GLY A 31 -2.79 -2.59 8.92
CA GLY A 31 -1.72 -3.19 8.12
C GLY A 31 -0.30 -2.86 8.61
N HIS A 32 -0.13 -1.99 9.62
CA HIS A 32 1.19 -1.77 10.24
C HIS A 32 1.77 -3.10 10.76
N GLY A 33 3.04 -3.38 10.45
CA GLY A 33 3.68 -4.65 10.83
C GLY A 33 3.05 -5.89 10.19
N GLY A 34 2.20 -5.73 9.17
CA GLY A 34 1.42 -6.83 8.58
C GLY A 34 0.19 -7.24 9.39
N LEU A 35 -0.21 -6.44 10.40
CA LEU A 35 -1.39 -6.68 11.22
C LEU A 35 -2.61 -6.02 10.60
N TRP A 36 -3.42 -6.84 9.94
CA TRP A 36 -4.66 -6.41 9.29
C TRP A 36 -5.86 -6.56 10.22
N PRO A 37 -6.92 -5.74 10.04
CA PRO A 37 -8.16 -5.91 10.79
C PRO A 37 -8.81 -7.27 10.53
N GLN A 38 -9.82 -7.56 11.36
CA GLN A 38 -10.57 -8.79 11.28
C GLN A 38 -11.24 -8.91 9.91
N TYR A 39 -11.12 -10.09 9.30
CA TYR A 39 -11.78 -10.40 8.04
C TYR A 39 -13.30 -10.18 8.13
N VAL A 40 -13.84 -9.46 7.14
CA VAL A 40 -15.26 -9.30 6.89
C VAL A 40 -15.56 -9.73 5.45
N ALA A 41 -16.53 -10.62 5.28
CA ALA A 41 -16.93 -11.07 3.96
C ALA A 41 -17.56 -9.92 3.14
N PRO A 42 -17.38 -9.87 1.81
CA PRO A 42 -18.03 -8.88 0.96
C PRO A 42 -19.55 -8.86 1.15
N GLN A 43 -20.13 -7.67 1.27
CA GLN A 43 -21.57 -7.46 1.42
C GLN A 43 -22.21 -7.04 0.10
N ALA A 44 -23.54 -7.09 0.03
CA ALA A 44 -24.28 -6.63 -1.14
C ALA A 44 -24.02 -5.14 -1.39
N GLY A 45 -23.58 -4.81 -2.61
CA GLY A 45 -23.22 -3.44 -3.01
C GLY A 45 -21.73 -3.12 -2.87
N ASP A 46 -20.94 -3.98 -2.24
CA ASP A 46 -19.50 -3.82 -2.20
C ASP A 46 -18.86 -4.04 -3.58
N SER A 47 -17.98 -3.14 -3.98
CA SER A 47 -17.19 -3.31 -5.20
C SER A 47 -16.03 -4.29 -4.98
N ARG A 48 -15.77 -5.15 -5.95
CA ARG A 48 -14.61 -6.06 -5.96
C ARG A 48 -13.94 -6.05 -7.32
N SER A 49 -12.63 -6.26 -7.29
CA SER A 49 -11.77 -6.28 -8.47
C SER A 49 -11.56 -7.72 -8.97
N PRO A 50 -11.01 -7.95 -10.17
CA PRO A 50 -10.54 -9.26 -10.58
C PRO A 50 -9.24 -9.69 -9.85
N CYS A 51 -8.56 -8.77 -9.14
CA CYS A 51 -7.32 -9.06 -8.46
C CYS A 51 -7.60 -9.68 -7.08
N PRO A 52 -7.12 -10.91 -6.80
CA PRO A 52 -7.31 -11.53 -5.50
C PRO A 52 -6.66 -10.72 -4.37
N GLY A 53 -5.49 -10.11 -4.61
CA GLY A 53 -4.78 -9.32 -3.60
C GLY A 53 -5.57 -8.09 -3.15
N LEU A 54 -6.13 -7.32 -4.09
CA LEU A 54 -6.96 -6.15 -3.76
C LEU A 54 -8.24 -6.55 -3.02
N ASN A 55 -8.82 -7.70 -3.36
CA ASN A 55 -10.01 -8.20 -2.68
C ASN A 55 -9.69 -8.66 -1.25
N THR A 56 -8.53 -9.27 -1.02
CA THR A 56 -8.07 -9.58 0.33
C THR A 56 -7.90 -8.31 1.16
N LEU A 57 -7.26 -7.27 0.62
CA LEU A 57 -7.12 -5.97 1.28
C LEU A 57 -8.46 -5.27 1.54
N ALA A 58 -9.49 -5.52 0.74
CA ALA A 58 -10.83 -4.95 0.96
C ALA A 58 -11.65 -5.72 2.00
N ASN A 59 -11.34 -7.00 2.19
CA ASN A 59 -12.00 -7.83 3.20
C ASN A 59 -11.37 -7.68 4.59
N HIS A 60 -10.19 -7.10 4.67
CA HIS A 60 -9.42 -6.89 5.88
C HIS A 60 -9.36 -5.42 6.22
#